data_AF-A0A1I2G8D2-F1
#
_entry.id   AF-A0A1I2G8D2-F1
#
_cell.length_a   1.000
_cell.length_b   1.000
_cell.length_c   1.000
_cell.angle_alpha   90.00
_cell.angle_beta   90.00
_cell.angle_gamma   90.00
#
_symmetry.space_group_name_H-M   'P 1'
#
loop_
_entity.id
_entity.type
_entity.pdbx_description
1 polymer ?
#
loop_
_entity_poly.entity_id
_entity_poly.type
_entity_poly.pdbx_seq_one_letter_code
_entity_poly.pdbx_strand_id
1 'polypeptide(L)'
;MILKIKNLGSINQAEIDLSKDLILLCGEQDYWQTYLTHTIYHLFSFDTSFFLELTKFAQWEDLQELVQELQENNRLEINLLEKVDNYFLPYKHQILSTTTTYLREKIREIFTGFKESFINTEIVIDADNEFIKRQIILSNYETHFGNMQKGYFMTASKPSLSPMLSFEVTPQHQFTTERLQSAISMNIFISLVHSLLGLQTQIFQAKQKFSLGSEQEVQDLAQQTSPFVYLADKLDTISHDFPSLSFYLRHLAQPKDCLIIREPEKGLSIDNQIFIGNFIGNLVNQGFKVVISTNSVPLVEEIRRMIDFEQNPILSSANSISLFFSRKIEWGRFSDN
;
A
#
# COMPACT_ATOMS: atom_id res chain seq x y z
N MET A 1 -12.44 0.54 0.61
CA MET A 1 -12.10 -0.09 1.89
C MET A 1 -12.22 0.97 2.95
N ILE A 2 -12.96 0.72 4.02
CA ILE A 2 -13.21 1.64 5.12
C ILE A 2 -12.41 1.15 6.33
N LEU A 3 -11.65 2.04 6.95
CA LEU A 3 -10.96 1.86 8.22
C LEU A 3 -11.75 2.59 9.30
N LYS A 4 -12.24 1.85 10.29
CA LYS A 4 -12.96 2.38 11.46
C LYS A 4 -12.11 2.21 12.69
N ILE A 5 -12.02 3.24 13.49
CA ILE A 5 -11.18 3.29 14.69
C ILE A 5 -12.01 3.84 15.84
N LYS A 6 -11.80 3.29 17.05
CA LYS A 6 -12.26 3.88 18.31
C LYS A 6 -11.18 3.85 19.37
N ASN A 7 -11.19 4.84 20.25
CA ASN A 7 -10.29 4.98 21.41
C ASN A 7 -8.80 4.88 21.06
N LEU A 8 -8.37 5.45 19.94
CA LEU A 8 -6.97 5.48 19.53
C LEU A 8 -6.31 6.76 20.05
N GLY A 9 -5.76 6.70 21.27
CA GLY A 9 -5.17 7.87 21.92
C GLY A 9 -6.23 8.94 22.19
N SER A 10 -6.11 10.11 21.56
CA SER A 10 -7.11 11.18 21.65
C SER A 10 -8.27 11.04 20.67
N ILE A 11 -8.30 9.98 19.84
CA ILE A 11 -9.38 9.73 18.89
C ILE A 11 -10.47 8.90 19.58
N ASN A 12 -11.64 9.51 19.82
CA ASN A 12 -12.82 8.78 20.29
C ASN A 12 -13.34 7.84 19.19
N GLN A 13 -13.57 8.37 17.99
CA GLN A 13 -13.99 7.60 16.82
C GLN A 13 -13.51 8.25 15.52
N ALA A 14 -13.11 7.43 14.54
CA ALA A 14 -12.78 7.86 13.19
C ALA A 14 -13.24 6.83 12.16
N GLU A 15 -13.62 7.31 10.97
CA GLU A 15 -13.91 6.48 9.80
C GLU A 15 -13.19 7.07 8.57
N ILE A 16 -12.48 6.20 7.84
CA ILE A 16 -11.63 6.58 6.70
C ILE A 16 -11.83 5.59 5.55
N ASP A 17 -12.44 6.05 4.48
CA ASP A 17 -12.42 5.50 3.13
C ASP A 17 -11.03 5.53 2.47
N LEU A 18 -10.29 4.46 2.70
CA LEU A 18 -9.04 4.14 2.03
C LEU A 18 -9.19 3.84 0.53
N SER A 19 -10.38 3.93 -0.08
CA SER A 19 -10.53 3.89 -1.54
C SER A 19 -10.17 5.21 -2.23
N LYS A 20 -9.96 6.28 -1.46
CA LYS A 20 -9.56 7.59 -1.98
C LYS A 20 -8.08 7.65 -2.34
N ASP A 21 -7.78 8.40 -3.39
CA ASP A 21 -6.42 8.65 -3.88
C ASP A 21 -5.77 9.82 -3.11
N LEU A 22 -6.55 10.69 -2.46
CA LEU A 22 -6.03 11.68 -1.50
C LEU A 22 -6.80 11.61 -0.19
N ILE A 23 -6.06 11.42 0.91
CA ILE A 23 -6.57 11.42 2.28
C ILE A 23 -5.89 12.55 3.02
N LEU A 24 -6.68 13.48 3.54
CA LEU A 24 -6.20 14.67 4.20
C LEU A 24 -6.60 14.65 5.68
N LEU A 25 -5.59 14.59 6.55
CA LEU A 25 -5.72 14.58 8.01
C LEU A 25 -5.43 15.99 8.54
N CYS A 26 -6.47 16.81 8.68
CA CYS A 26 -6.38 18.22 9.12
C CYS A 26 -6.81 18.40 10.57
N GLY A 27 -6.06 19.19 11.33
CA GLY A 27 -6.38 19.52 12.71
C GLY A 27 -5.25 20.27 13.42
N GLU A 28 -5.52 20.73 14.64
CA GLU A 28 -4.53 21.39 15.49
C GLU A 28 -3.38 20.44 15.88
N GLN A 29 -2.23 21.01 16.21
CA GLN A 29 -0.97 20.28 16.26
C GLN A 29 -0.94 19.17 17.35
N ASP A 30 -0.41 18.01 16.95
CA ASP A 30 0.34 17.02 17.76
C ASP A 30 -0.36 16.03 18.71
N TYR A 31 -1.54 15.49 18.38
CA TYR A 31 -2.01 14.28 19.08
C TYR A 31 -2.55 13.18 18.16
N TRP A 32 -3.69 13.39 17.51
CA TRP A 32 -4.39 12.30 16.84
C TRP A 32 -3.85 11.97 15.43
N GLN A 33 -3.37 12.98 14.69
CA GLN A 33 -2.87 12.81 13.33
C GLN A 33 -1.70 11.83 13.29
N THR A 34 -0.82 11.90 14.30
CA THR A 34 0.30 10.98 14.49
C THR A 34 -0.20 9.54 14.60
N TYR A 35 -1.12 9.25 15.52
CA TYR A 35 -1.64 7.90 15.73
C TYR A 35 -2.30 7.36 14.46
N LEU A 36 -3.07 8.20 13.78
CA LEU A 36 -3.79 7.80 12.58
C LEU A 36 -2.85 7.56 11.40
N THR A 37 -1.85 8.42 11.23
CA THR A 37 -0.86 8.27 10.16
C THR A 37 -0.04 7.00 10.35
N HIS A 38 0.38 6.69 11.58
CA HIS A 38 1.04 5.41 11.88
C HIS A 38 0.11 4.22 11.65
N THR A 39 -1.17 4.32 12.03
CA THR A 39 -2.15 3.26 11.80
C THR A 39 -2.31 2.94 10.31
N ILE A 40 -2.47 3.98 9.48
CA ILE A 40 -2.59 3.82 8.03
C ILE A 40 -1.28 3.30 7.43
N TYR A 41 -0.14 3.74 7.93
CA TYR A 41 1.15 3.22 7.50
C TYR A 41 1.30 1.73 7.74
N HIS A 42 1.08 1.28 8.98
CA HIS A 42 1.23 -0.13 9.33
C HIS A 42 0.21 -1.04 8.66
N LEU A 43 -0.93 -0.48 8.20
CA LEU A 43 -1.88 -1.17 7.34
C LEU A 43 -1.35 -1.45 5.93
N PHE A 44 -0.29 -0.77 5.49
CA PHE A 44 0.35 -1.02 4.19
C PHE A 44 1.79 -1.53 4.32
N SER A 45 2.31 -1.74 5.54
CA SER A 45 3.71 -2.08 5.80
C SER A 45 3.86 -3.29 6.72
N PHE A 46 3.25 -4.42 6.36
CA PHE A 46 3.30 -5.61 7.19
C PHE A 46 4.66 -6.32 7.12
N ASP A 47 5.04 -6.94 8.23
CA ASP A 47 6.24 -7.78 8.31
C ASP A 47 5.98 -9.25 7.90
N THR A 48 7.08 -10.01 7.77
CA THR A 48 7.03 -11.44 7.42
C THR A 48 6.25 -12.28 8.44
N SER A 49 6.20 -11.87 9.71
CA SER A 49 5.53 -12.65 10.76
C SER A 49 4.01 -12.58 10.60
N PHE A 50 3.48 -11.39 10.29
CA PHE A 50 2.08 -11.21 9.93
C PHE A 50 1.72 -12.01 8.68
N PHE A 51 2.58 -11.92 7.68
CA PHE A 51 2.39 -12.63 6.44
C PHE A 51 2.26 -14.16 6.67
N LEU A 52 3.16 -14.76 7.46
CA LEU A 52 3.10 -16.16 7.85
C LEU A 52 1.79 -16.50 8.58
N GLU A 53 1.29 -15.60 9.41
CA GLU A 53 0.02 -15.80 10.10
C GLU A 53 -1.15 -15.93 9.13
N LEU A 54 -1.19 -15.09 8.08
CA LEU A 54 -2.23 -15.16 7.06
C LEU A 54 -2.20 -16.44 6.23
N THR A 55 -1.02 -17.04 6.03
CA THR A 55 -0.90 -18.29 5.23
C THR A 55 -1.68 -19.47 5.82
N LYS A 56 -2.10 -19.41 7.09
CA LYS A 56 -2.99 -20.40 7.71
C LYS A 56 -4.37 -20.47 7.05
N PHE A 57 -4.76 -19.42 6.33
CA PHE A 57 -6.02 -19.36 5.59
C PHE A 57 -5.88 -19.81 4.13
N ALA A 58 -4.65 -20.08 3.65
CA ALA A 58 -4.42 -20.55 2.29
C ALA A 58 -5.06 -21.92 2.09
N GLN A 59 -5.89 -22.03 1.06
CA GLN A 59 -6.51 -23.29 0.65
C GLN A 59 -5.60 -24.06 -0.30
N TRP A 60 -5.74 -25.38 -0.21
CA TRP A 60 -5.00 -26.36 -0.99
C TRP A 60 -6.03 -27.15 -1.81
N GLU A 61 -6.34 -26.66 -3.01
CA GLU A 61 -7.12 -27.44 -3.97
C GLU A 61 -6.22 -28.47 -4.65
N ASP A 62 -6.83 -29.50 -5.24
CA ASP A 62 -6.11 -30.41 -6.09
C ASP A 62 -5.77 -29.72 -7.42
N LEU A 63 -4.50 -29.36 -7.60
CA LEU A 63 -4.03 -28.58 -8.76
C LEU A 63 -3.26 -29.44 -9.77
N GLN A 64 -3.52 -30.76 -9.84
CA GLN A 64 -2.79 -31.69 -10.71
C GLN A 64 -2.79 -31.24 -12.17
N GLU A 65 -3.94 -30.81 -12.69
CA GLU A 65 -4.05 -30.34 -14.08
C GLU A 65 -3.18 -29.10 -14.33
N LEU A 66 -3.21 -28.12 -13.41
CA LEU A 66 -2.40 -26.90 -13.52
C LEU A 66 -0.90 -27.19 -13.38
N VAL A 67 -0.54 -28.13 -12.51
CA VAL A 67 0.86 -28.55 -12.33
C VAL A 67 1.35 -29.27 -13.58
N GLN A 68 0.55 -30.14 -14.18
CA GLN A 68 0.88 -30.81 -15.42
C GLN A 68 1.06 -29.80 -16.56
N GLU A 69 0.14 -28.85 -16.70
CA GLU A 69 0.24 -27.78 -17.69
C GLU A 69 1.54 -26.97 -17.52
N LEU A 70 1.86 -26.58 -16.27
CA LEU A 70 3.09 -25.85 -15.97
C LEU A 70 4.35 -26.67 -16.30
N GLN A 71 4.33 -27.98 -16.04
CA GLN A 71 5.46 -28.87 -16.35
C GLN A 71 5.64 -29.09 -17.85
N GLU A 72 4.56 -29.19 -18.62
CA GLU A 72 4.61 -29.40 -20.07
C GLU A 72 5.00 -28.12 -20.83
N ASN A 73 4.44 -26.99 -20.42
CA ASN A 73 4.58 -25.72 -21.14
C ASN A 73 5.66 -24.80 -20.56
N ASN A 74 6.19 -25.10 -19.37
CA ASN A 74 7.05 -24.22 -18.55
C ASN A 74 6.41 -22.86 -18.19
N ARG A 75 5.12 -22.68 -18.50
CA ARG A 75 4.34 -21.48 -18.28
C ARG A 75 2.90 -21.84 -17.97
N LEU A 76 2.28 -21.09 -17.07
CA LEU A 76 0.87 -21.23 -16.68
C LEU A 76 0.29 -19.85 -16.45
N GLU A 77 -0.95 -19.61 -16.88
CA GLU A 77 -1.68 -18.37 -16.57
C GLU A 77 -2.96 -18.68 -15.80
N ILE A 78 -3.20 -17.95 -14.70
CA ILE A 78 -4.36 -18.12 -13.84
C ILE A 78 -5.10 -16.80 -13.72
N ASN A 79 -6.39 -16.80 -14.03
CA ASN A 79 -7.25 -15.65 -13.78
C ASN A 79 -7.64 -15.56 -12.29
N LEU A 80 -7.09 -14.59 -11.56
CA LEU A 80 -7.35 -14.44 -10.13
C LEU A 80 -8.81 -14.10 -9.79
N LEU A 81 -9.57 -13.50 -10.72
CA LEU A 81 -10.98 -13.20 -10.50
C LEU A 81 -11.84 -14.46 -10.42
N GLU A 82 -11.41 -15.55 -11.04
CA GLU A 82 -12.09 -16.85 -10.95
C GLU A 82 -11.72 -17.60 -9.65
N LYS A 83 -10.60 -17.20 -9.01
CA LYS A 83 -10.10 -17.84 -7.78
C LYS A 83 -10.53 -17.12 -6.52
N VAL A 84 -10.86 -15.82 -6.57
CA VAL A 84 -11.17 -15.00 -5.40
C VAL A 84 -12.32 -15.58 -4.56
N ASP A 85 -13.35 -16.13 -5.20
CA ASP A 85 -14.55 -16.64 -4.53
C ASP A 85 -14.27 -17.93 -3.73
N ASN A 86 -13.26 -18.71 -4.12
CA ASN A 86 -12.87 -19.95 -3.44
C ASN A 86 -11.69 -19.77 -2.48
N TYR A 87 -10.70 -18.96 -2.85
CA TYR A 87 -9.43 -18.84 -2.12
C TYR A 87 -9.43 -17.71 -1.08
N PHE A 88 -10.27 -16.68 -1.25
CA PHE A 88 -10.17 -15.46 -0.46
C PHE A 88 -11.47 -15.09 0.25
N LEU A 89 -12.59 -14.96 -0.48
CA LEU A 89 -13.84 -14.48 0.11
C LEU A 89 -14.35 -15.30 1.31
N PRO A 90 -14.23 -16.65 1.36
CA PRO A 90 -14.66 -17.43 2.51
C PRO A 90 -13.89 -17.13 3.80
N TYR A 91 -12.65 -16.62 3.66
CA TYR A 91 -11.74 -16.29 4.76
C TYR A 91 -11.57 -14.79 4.98
N LYS A 92 -12.26 -13.96 4.20
CA LYS A 92 -12.13 -12.50 4.21
C LYS A 92 -12.27 -11.92 5.61
N HIS A 93 -13.27 -12.35 6.38
CA HIS A 93 -13.49 -11.86 7.74
C HIS A 93 -12.31 -12.20 8.66
N GLN A 94 -11.80 -13.43 8.58
CA GLN A 94 -10.67 -13.90 9.36
C GLN A 94 -9.39 -13.15 8.99
N ILE A 95 -9.11 -12.99 7.68
CA ILE A 95 -7.96 -12.23 7.18
C ILE A 95 -8.01 -10.79 7.69
N LEU A 96 -9.16 -10.11 7.57
CA LEU A 96 -9.33 -8.73 8.04
C LEU A 96 -9.23 -8.65 9.57
N SER A 97 -9.78 -9.60 10.32
CA SER A 97 -9.68 -9.65 11.78
C SER A 97 -8.25 -9.91 12.27
N THR A 98 -7.48 -10.75 11.57
CA THR A 98 -6.05 -10.96 11.86
C THR A 98 -5.28 -9.67 11.56
N THR A 99 -5.60 -9.00 10.46
CA THR A 99 -5.03 -7.68 10.09
C THR A 99 -5.24 -6.65 11.19
N THR A 100 -6.47 -6.47 11.67
CA THR A 100 -6.77 -5.48 12.71
C THR A 100 -6.14 -5.83 14.05
N THR A 101 -5.98 -7.11 14.37
CA THR A 101 -5.28 -7.56 15.57
C THR A 101 -3.80 -7.24 15.50
N TYR A 102 -3.15 -7.52 14.37
CA TYR A 102 -1.77 -7.14 14.13
C TYR A 102 -1.56 -5.63 14.26
N LEU A 103 -2.43 -4.81 13.66
CA LEU A 103 -2.32 -3.35 13.74
C LEU A 103 -2.42 -2.83 15.17
N ARG A 104 -3.36 -3.36 15.97
CA ARG A 104 -3.50 -2.97 17.38
C ARG A 104 -2.22 -3.25 18.16
N GLU A 105 -1.63 -4.43 17.99
CA GLU A 105 -0.39 -4.79 18.68
C GLU A 105 0.79 -3.92 18.20
N LYS A 106 0.89 -3.65 16.90
CA LYS A 106 1.94 -2.76 16.37
C LYS A 106 1.84 -1.34 16.89
N ILE A 107 0.66 -0.77 16.94
CA ILE A 107 0.46 0.58 17.51
C ILE A 107 0.89 0.61 18.99
N ARG A 108 0.52 -0.41 19.77
CA ARG A 108 0.94 -0.53 21.18
C ARG A 108 2.46 -0.70 21.33
N GLU A 109 3.10 -1.38 20.38
CA GLU A 109 4.55 -1.55 20.33
C GLU A 109 5.25 -0.22 20.02
N ILE A 110 4.75 0.56 19.05
CA ILE A 110 5.38 1.82 18.62
C ILE A 110 5.25 2.88 19.70
N PHE A 111 4.05 3.05 20.26
CA PHE A 111 3.78 4.06 21.28
C PHE A 111 3.96 3.47 22.68
N THR A 112 5.14 2.88 22.94
CA THR A 112 5.44 2.17 24.20
C THR A 112 5.15 2.99 25.47
N GLY A 113 5.40 4.30 25.45
CA GLY A 113 5.15 5.22 26.56
C GLY A 113 3.66 5.51 26.84
N PHE A 114 2.76 5.10 25.94
CA PHE A 114 1.32 5.35 26.01
C PHE A 114 0.51 4.05 25.87
N LYS A 115 1.10 2.87 26.13
CA LYS A 115 0.45 1.56 25.96
C LYS A 115 -0.93 1.46 26.62
N GLU A 116 -1.09 2.06 27.80
CA GLU A 116 -2.35 2.07 28.53
C GLU A 116 -3.45 2.86 27.80
N SER A 117 -3.07 3.93 27.09
CA SER A 117 -3.97 4.76 26.28
C SER A 117 -4.53 4.03 25.06
N PHE A 118 -4.03 2.83 24.74
CA PHE A 118 -4.46 2.03 23.59
C PHE A 118 -5.06 0.68 23.98
N ILE A 119 -5.29 0.40 25.27
CA ILE A 119 -5.87 -0.87 25.72
C ILE A 119 -7.27 -1.09 25.14
N ASN A 120 -8.06 -0.02 25.05
CA ASN A 120 -9.44 -0.06 24.55
C ASN A 120 -9.53 0.31 23.06
N THR A 121 -8.40 0.37 22.34
CA THR A 121 -8.39 0.69 20.92
C THR A 121 -9.11 -0.40 20.14
N GLU A 122 -10.14 0.00 19.39
CA GLU A 122 -10.81 -0.86 18.42
C GLU A 122 -10.41 -0.42 17.02
N ILE A 123 -10.01 -1.38 16.18
CA ILE A 123 -9.73 -1.16 14.76
C ILE A 123 -10.54 -2.19 13.98
N VAL A 124 -11.30 -1.70 13.01
CA VAL A 124 -12.13 -2.52 12.12
C VAL A 124 -11.85 -2.09 10.69
N ILE A 125 -11.68 -3.06 9.80
CA ILE A 125 -11.49 -2.83 8.36
C ILE A 125 -12.65 -3.49 7.64
N ASP A 126 -13.38 -2.71 6.85
CA ASP A 126 -14.43 -3.18 5.96
C ASP A 126 -14.00 -3.00 4.51
N ALA A 127 -14.04 -4.07 3.73
CA ALA A 127 -13.78 -4.00 2.29
C ALA A 127 -14.98 -4.60 1.55
N ASP A 128 -15.53 -3.89 0.58
CA ASP A 128 -16.57 -4.44 -0.29
C ASP A 128 -15.99 -5.46 -1.30
N ASN A 129 -16.81 -6.40 -1.78
CA ASN A 129 -16.35 -7.44 -2.70
C ASN A 129 -16.01 -6.88 -4.10
N GLU A 130 -16.76 -5.89 -4.60
CA GLU A 130 -16.45 -5.21 -5.85
C GLU A 130 -15.16 -4.39 -5.71
N PHE A 131 -14.93 -3.79 -4.54
CA PHE A 131 -13.65 -3.17 -4.23
C PHE A 131 -12.50 -4.18 -4.32
N ILE A 132 -12.63 -5.37 -3.71
CA ILE A 132 -11.60 -6.43 -3.75
C ILE A 132 -11.32 -6.85 -5.21
N LYS A 133 -12.37 -7.15 -5.98
CA LYS A 133 -12.24 -7.56 -7.39
C LYS A 133 -11.57 -6.48 -8.23
N ARG A 134 -11.92 -5.21 -8.02
CA ARG A 134 -11.25 -4.08 -8.66
C ARG A 134 -9.77 -4.03 -8.29
N GLN A 135 -9.41 -4.21 -7.01
CA GLN A 135 -8.00 -4.17 -6.60
C GLN A 135 -7.17 -5.30 -7.22
N ILE A 136 -7.75 -6.50 -7.40
CA ILE A 136 -7.07 -7.62 -8.09
C ILE A 136 -6.64 -7.24 -9.50
N ILE A 137 -7.46 -6.46 -10.22
CA ILE A 137 -7.10 -5.96 -11.56
C ILE A 137 -6.03 -4.87 -11.45
N LEU A 138 -6.16 -3.99 -10.46
CA LEU A 138 -5.36 -2.77 -10.36
C LEU A 138 -3.93 -2.98 -9.82
N SER A 139 -3.73 -3.96 -8.93
CA SER A 139 -2.43 -4.26 -8.29
C SER A 139 -1.42 -4.83 -9.29
N ASN A 140 -0.13 -4.73 -9.02
CA ASN A 140 0.87 -5.62 -9.61
C ASN A 140 1.21 -6.71 -8.59
N TYR A 141 1.94 -7.75 -9.01
CA TYR A 141 2.46 -8.75 -8.10
C TYR A 141 3.66 -9.43 -8.75
N GLU A 142 4.73 -9.65 -7.99
CA GLU A 142 5.88 -10.43 -8.45
C GLU A 142 6.54 -11.13 -7.27
N THR A 143 6.87 -12.40 -7.46
CA THR A 143 7.63 -13.20 -6.51
C THR A 143 8.51 -14.20 -7.25
N HIS A 144 9.63 -14.53 -6.61
CA HIS A 144 10.58 -15.49 -7.15
C HIS A 144 10.83 -16.60 -6.13
N PHE A 145 10.67 -17.84 -6.59
CA PHE A 145 10.88 -19.05 -5.81
C PHE A 145 12.14 -19.74 -6.32
N GLY A 146 13.09 -19.96 -5.42
CA GLY A 146 14.27 -20.73 -5.74
C GLY A 146 15.22 -20.87 -4.57
N ASN A 147 16.45 -21.26 -4.89
CA ASN A 147 17.52 -21.42 -3.93
C ASN A 147 18.49 -20.26 -4.09
N MET A 148 18.77 -19.54 -3.00
CA MET A 148 19.70 -18.41 -2.95
C MET A 148 21.08 -18.71 -3.60
N GLN A 149 21.53 -19.96 -3.60
CA GLN A 149 22.82 -20.37 -4.19
C GLN A 149 22.74 -20.80 -5.67
N LYS A 150 21.55 -21.20 -6.13
CA LYS A 150 21.36 -21.81 -7.47
C LYS A 150 20.43 -21.00 -8.38
N GLY A 151 19.91 -19.88 -7.88
CA GLY A 151 19.01 -18.98 -8.61
C GLY A 151 17.53 -19.26 -8.36
N TYR A 152 16.70 -18.43 -8.99
CA TYR A 152 15.26 -18.60 -9.05
C TYR A 152 14.89 -19.64 -10.09
N PHE A 153 13.91 -20.47 -9.76
CA PHE A 153 13.46 -21.57 -10.60
C PHE A 153 12.00 -21.49 -10.97
N MET A 154 11.23 -20.69 -10.23
CA MET A 154 9.88 -20.33 -10.58
C MET A 154 9.69 -18.83 -10.30
N THR A 155 9.06 -18.13 -11.22
CA THR A 155 8.59 -16.77 -11.01
C THR A 155 7.08 -16.77 -11.10
N ALA A 156 6.41 -16.06 -10.19
CA ALA A 156 4.99 -15.76 -10.29
C ALA A 156 4.82 -14.25 -10.43
N SER A 157 4.21 -13.79 -11.52
CA SER A 157 4.10 -12.36 -11.83
C SER A 157 2.73 -12.00 -12.40
N LYS A 158 2.27 -10.79 -12.07
CA LYS A 158 1.00 -10.23 -12.52
C LYS A 158 1.21 -8.74 -12.81
N PRO A 159 1.02 -8.28 -14.06
CA PRO A 159 1.09 -6.87 -14.36
C PRO A 159 -0.11 -6.12 -13.77
N SER A 160 0.04 -4.80 -13.61
CA SER A 160 -1.08 -3.92 -13.25
C SER A 160 -2.08 -3.84 -14.40
N LEU A 161 -3.34 -3.56 -14.08
CA LEU A 161 -4.47 -3.55 -15.03
C LEU A 161 -4.80 -4.91 -15.66
N SER A 162 -4.36 -6.01 -15.05
CA SER A 162 -4.66 -7.38 -15.48
C SER A 162 -4.94 -8.28 -14.26
N PRO A 163 -5.92 -9.20 -14.34
CA PRO A 163 -6.16 -10.21 -13.32
C PRO A 163 -5.32 -11.49 -13.52
N MET A 164 -4.51 -11.58 -14.59
CA MET A 164 -3.79 -12.80 -14.97
C MET A 164 -2.47 -12.95 -14.22
N LEU A 165 -2.43 -13.90 -13.28
CA LEU A 165 -1.20 -14.33 -12.61
C LEU A 165 -0.49 -15.37 -13.48
N SER A 166 0.70 -15.02 -13.96
CA SER A 166 1.57 -15.90 -14.74
C SER A 166 2.56 -16.61 -13.84
N PHE A 167 2.82 -17.88 -14.12
CA PHE A 167 3.90 -18.67 -13.54
C PHE A 167 4.85 -19.09 -14.65
N GLU A 168 6.15 -18.97 -14.41
CA GLU A 168 7.19 -19.42 -15.34
C GLU A 168 8.23 -20.24 -14.57
N VAL A 169 8.60 -21.41 -15.10
CA VAL A 169 9.55 -22.34 -14.46
C VAL A 169 10.77 -22.54 -15.34
N THR A 170 11.96 -22.56 -14.72
CA THR A 170 13.21 -22.83 -15.42
C THR A 170 13.36 -24.33 -15.73
N PRO A 171 13.49 -24.76 -17.00
CA PRO A 171 13.45 -26.18 -17.40
C PRO A 171 14.51 -27.09 -16.76
N GLN A 172 15.59 -26.50 -16.23
CA GLN A 172 16.73 -27.24 -15.69
C GLN A 172 16.47 -27.87 -14.30
N HIS A 173 15.31 -27.61 -13.68
CA HIS A 173 15.01 -28.01 -12.32
C HIS A 173 13.75 -28.90 -12.27
N GLN A 174 13.93 -30.18 -11.92
CA GLN A 174 12.81 -31.09 -11.69
C GLN A 174 12.20 -30.82 -10.30
N PHE A 175 10.98 -30.31 -10.28
CA PHE A 175 10.18 -30.15 -9.06
C PHE A 175 9.25 -31.35 -8.87
N THR A 176 9.04 -31.73 -7.62
CA THR A 176 7.95 -32.65 -7.29
C THR A 176 6.61 -31.95 -7.49
N THR A 177 5.60 -32.70 -7.93
CA THR A 177 4.23 -32.22 -8.11
C THR A 177 3.72 -31.51 -6.86
N GLU A 178 3.95 -32.07 -5.68
CA GLU A 178 3.58 -31.49 -4.38
C GLU A 178 4.19 -30.09 -4.15
N ARG A 179 5.46 -29.89 -4.54
CA ARG A 179 6.13 -28.60 -4.38
C ARG A 179 5.57 -27.55 -5.33
N LEU A 180 5.27 -27.92 -6.58
CA LEU A 180 4.64 -27.03 -7.54
C LEU A 180 3.23 -26.65 -7.10
N GLN A 181 2.45 -27.63 -6.64
CA GLN A 181 1.11 -27.41 -6.11
C GLN A 181 1.11 -26.45 -4.92
N SER A 182 2.06 -26.64 -3.99
CA SER A 182 2.29 -25.72 -2.86
C SER A 182 2.60 -24.31 -3.33
N ALA A 183 3.55 -24.17 -4.28
CA ALA A 183 3.98 -22.87 -4.77
C ALA A 183 2.84 -22.15 -5.49
N ILE A 184 2.12 -22.82 -6.39
CA ILE A 184 0.99 -22.23 -7.12
C ILE A 184 -0.10 -21.78 -6.14
N SER A 185 -0.56 -22.67 -5.26
CA SER A 185 -1.63 -22.37 -4.29
C SER A 185 -1.26 -21.19 -3.39
N MET A 186 -0.03 -21.19 -2.89
CA MET A 186 0.48 -20.13 -2.06
C MET A 186 0.51 -18.80 -2.82
N ASN A 187 1.04 -18.75 -4.04
CA ASN A 187 1.09 -17.52 -4.83
C ASN A 187 -0.28 -16.97 -5.22
N ILE A 188 -1.26 -17.84 -5.51
CA ILE A 188 -2.65 -17.42 -5.70
C ILE A 188 -3.13 -16.71 -4.43
N PHE A 189 -2.99 -17.35 -3.26
CA PHE A 189 -3.43 -16.77 -2.00
C PHE A 189 -2.73 -15.44 -1.70
N ILE A 190 -1.39 -15.41 -1.78
CA ILE A 190 -0.59 -14.21 -1.50
C ILE A 190 -0.97 -13.07 -2.44
N SER A 191 -1.10 -13.33 -3.74
CA SER A 191 -1.44 -12.28 -4.72
C SER A 191 -2.83 -11.68 -4.46
N LEU A 192 -3.79 -12.49 -3.99
CA LEU A 192 -5.11 -12.01 -3.59
C LEU A 192 -5.05 -11.14 -2.32
N VAL A 193 -4.30 -11.56 -1.31
CA VAL A 193 -4.11 -10.76 -0.09
C VAL A 193 -3.31 -9.48 -0.40
N HIS A 194 -2.27 -9.56 -1.24
CA HIS A 194 -1.52 -8.42 -1.76
C HIS A 194 -2.44 -7.42 -2.43
N SER A 195 -3.36 -7.89 -3.26
CA SER A 195 -4.30 -7.02 -3.95
C SER A 195 -5.20 -6.25 -2.96
N LEU A 196 -5.64 -6.87 -1.86
CA LEU A 196 -6.46 -6.16 -0.86
C LEU A 196 -5.63 -5.19 0.01
N LEU A 197 -4.53 -5.68 0.57
CA LEU A 197 -3.80 -5.02 1.66
C LEU A 197 -2.56 -4.27 1.19
N GLY A 198 -2.19 -4.37 -0.09
CA GLY A 198 -0.92 -3.86 -0.59
C GLY A 198 0.30 -4.55 0.03
N LEU A 199 0.17 -5.82 0.45
CA LEU A 199 1.27 -6.60 1.05
C LEU A 199 2.42 -6.79 0.05
N GLN A 200 3.29 -5.80 -0.12
CA GLN A 200 4.51 -6.02 -0.89
C GLN A 200 5.28 -7.15 -0.20
N THR A 201 5.39 -8.29 -0.89
CA THR A 201 6.24 -9.40 -0.47
C THR A 201 7.70 -8.99 -0.67
N GLN A 202 8.19 -8.05 0.12
CA GLN A 202 9.62 -7.87 0.29
C GLN A 202 10.12 -8.90 1.30
N ILE A 203 10.52 -10.07 0.81
CA ILE A 203 11.63 -10.77 1.48
C ILE A 203 12.89 -10.06 1.01
N PHE A 204 13.25 -8.94 1.63
CA PHE A 204 14.62 -8.42 1.60
C PHE A 204 14.88 -7.58 2.85
N GLN A 205 15.74 -8.11 3.75
CA GLN A 205 16.34 -7.33 4.82
C GLN A 205 17.43 -6.43 4.22
N ALA A 206 17.11 -5.20 3.86
CA ALA A 206 18.12 -4.17 3.63
C ALA A 206 18.27 -3.29 4.87
N LYS A 207 18.93 -3.81 5.91
CA LYS A 207 19.56 -2.96 6.93
C LYS A 207 20.82 -2.33 6.32
N GLN A 208 20.68 -1.35 5.42
CA GLN A 208 21.80 -0.49 5.04
C GLN A 208 21.42 0.98 5.18
N LYS A 209 22.23 1.71 5.97
CA LYS A 209 22.28 3.16 5.95
C LYS A 209 22.66 3.58 4.53
N PHE A 210 21.83 4.39 3.88
CA PHE A 210 22.15 5.01 2.61
C PHE A 210 23.39 5.91 2.76
N SER A 211 24.53 5.44 2.24
CA SER A 211 25.58 6.32 1.71
C SER A 211 25.35 6.39 0.20
N LEU A 212 25.24 7.59 -0.36
CA LEU A 212 25.07 7.82 -1.79
C LEU A 212 26.20 7.13 -2.58
N GLY A 213 25.90 5.96 -3.15
CA GLY A 213 26.78 5.23 -4.07
C GLY A 213 26.73 5.80 -5.49
N SER A 214 27.45 5.18 -6.41
CA SER A 214 27.47 5.59 -7.82
C SER A 214 26.10 5.39 -8.48
N GLU A 215 25.77 6.20 -9.50
CA GLU A 215 24.47 6.18 -10.20
C GLU A 215 24.13 4.78 -10.78
N GLN A 216 25.15 3.99 -11.13
CA GLN A 216 25.02 2.62 -11.61
C GLN A 216 24.61 1.63 -10.49
N GLU A 217 25.29 1.65 -9.34
CA GLU A 217 24.95 0.82 -8.17
C GLU A 217 23.53 1.10 -7.66
N VAL A 218 23.12 2.35 -7.80
CA VAL A 218 21.79 2.84 -7.42
C VAL A 218 20.69 2.35 -8.37
N GLN A 219 20.97 2.26 -9.68
CA GLN A 219 20.06 1.67 -10.66
C GLN A 219 19.92 0.15 -10.48
N ASP A 220 21.02 -0.54 -10.14
CA ASP A 220 21.00 -1.99 -9.88
C ASP A 220 20.19 -2.35 -8.62
N LEU A 221 20.22 -1.49 -7.59
CA LEU A 221 19.41 -1.63 -6.37
C LEU A 221 17.92 -1.31 -6.59
N ALA A 222 17.62 -0.33 -7.46
CA ALA A 222 16.25 0.02 -7.84
C ALA A 222 15.54 -1.11 -8.61
N GLN A 223 16.28 -1.86 -9.43
CA GLN A 223 15.75 -3.04 -10.13
C GLN A 223 15.43 -4.22 -9.19
N GLN A 224 15.98 -4.23 -7.97
CA GLN A 224 15.81 -5.30 -6.99
C GLN A 224 14.79 -4.98 -5.88
N THR A 225 14.18 -3.78 -5.90
CA THR A 225 13.28 -3.31 -4.84
C THR A 225 11.93 -2.86 -5.43
N SER A 226 10.84 -3.56 -5.09
CA SER A 226 9.48 -3.04 -5.29
C SER A 226 9.17 -2.04 -4.18
N PRO A 227 8.97 -0.75 -4.41
CA PRO A 227 9.10 0.20 -3.32
C PRO A 227 7.77 0.48 -2.62
N PHE A 228 7.85 0.55 -1.30
CA PHE A 228 7.02 1.42 -0.47
C PHE A 228 7.96 2.49 0.09
N VAL A 229 7.65 3.77 -0.07
CA VAL A 229 8.37 4.81 0.69
C VAL A 229 7.45 5.34 1.78
N TYR A 230 7.82 4.97 3.01
CA TYR A 230 7.47 5.68 4.22
C TYR A 230 8.69 6.43 4.74
N LEU A 231 8.54 7.74 4.89
CA LEU A 231 9.46 8.59 5.64
C LEU A 231 8.91 8.80 7.05
N ALA A 232 8.68 7.73 7.82
CA ALA A 232 8.18 7.95 9.18
C ALA A 232 8.66 7.01 10.28
N ASP A 233 9.92 6.58 10.17
CA ASP A 233 10.76 6.30 11.34
C ASP A 233 11.78 7.44 11.64
N LYS A 234 11.78 8.52 10.84
CA LYS A 234 12.57 9.75 11.07
C LYS A 234 11.66 10.97 11.27
N LEU A 235 10.69 10.85 12.16
CA LEU A 235 9.57 11.80 12.22
C LEU A 235 9.83 13.19 12.78
N ASP A 236 11.06 13.50 13.18
CA ASP A 236 11.51 14.88 13.38
C ASP A 236 12.03 15.53 12.07
N THR A 237 12.10 14.79 10.95
CA THR A 237 12.98 15.13 9.81
C THR A 237 12.32 15.13 8.42
N ILE A 238 10.99 15.08 8.27
CA ILE A 238 10.37 15.30 6.93
C ILE A 238 10.58 16.73 6.44
N SER A 239 10.74 17.70 7.34
CA SER A 239 11.05 19.08 6.95
C SER A 239 12.39 19.21 6.18
N HIS A 240 13.22 18.16 6.11
CA HIS A 240 14.59 18.24 5.56
C HIS A 240 15.01 17.12 4.57
N ASP A 241 14.23 16.05 4.35
CA ASP A 241 14.68 14.90 3.52
C ASP A 241 14.05 14.86 2.10
N PHE A 242 13.89 16.03 1.46
CA PHE A 242 13.54 16.17 0.02
C PHE A 242 14.39 15.30 -0.93
N PRO A 243 15.71 15.06 -0.68
CA PRO A 243 16.50 14.17 -1.52
C PRO A 243 15.93 12.75 -1.60
N SER A 244 15.48 12.19 -0.48
CA SER A 244 14.92 10.84 -0.40
C SER A 244 13.60 10.72 -1.18
N LEU A 245 12.70 11.71 -1.04
CA LEU A 245 11.47 11.76 -1.83
C LEU A 245 11.75 11.95 -3.32
N SER A 246 12.69 12.83 -3.66
CA SER A 246 13.08 13.08 -5.06
C SER A 246 13.71 11.84 -5.71
N PHE A 247 14.51 11.09 -4.95
CA PHE A 247 15.13 9.86 -5.40
C PHE A 247 14.08 8.80 -5.69
N TYR A 248 13.17 8.58 -4.74
CA TYR A 248 12.07 7.64 -4.89
C TYR A 248 11.22 7.95 -6.13
N LEU A 249 10.77 9.19 -6.28
CA LEU A 249 9.92 9.58 -7.41
C LEU A 249 10.60 9.44 -8.77
N ARG A 250 11.94 9.58 -8.84
CA ARG A 250 12.69 9.49 -10.09
C ARG A 250 13.04 8.06 -10.50
N HIS A 251 13.22 7.16 -9.53
CA HIS A 251 13.87 5.87 -9.80
C HIS A 251 13.06 4.65 -9.37
N LEU A 252 12.18 4.80 -8.38
CA LEU A 252 11.53 3.69 -7.71
C LEU A 252 10.01 3.70 -7.95
N ALA A 253 9.40 4.88 -7.85
CA ALA A 253 7.96 5.07 -7.80
C ALA A 253 7.21 4.39 -8.95
N GLN A 254 6.20 3.60 -8.58
CA GLN A 254 5.28 2.95 -9.51
C GLN A 254 3.90 3.64 -9.48
N PRO A 255 3.13 3.58 -10.58
CA PRO A 255 1.75 4.05 -10.55
C PRO A 255 0.96 3.36 -9.43
N LYS A 256 0.18 4.13 -8.66
CA LYS A 256 -0.63 3.69 -7.50
C LYS A 256 0.12 3.42 -6.20
N ASP A 257 1.42 3.71 -6.14
CA ASP A 257 2.10 3.70 -4.85
C ASP A 257 1.43 4.70 -3.88
N CYS A 258 1.48 4.35 -2.60
CA CYS A 258 0.92 5.15 -1.52
C CYS A 258 2.02 5.97 -0.84
N LEU A 259 1.93 7.30 -0.93
CA LEU A 259 2.79 8.26 -0.26
C LEU A 259 2.12 8.75 1.01
N ILE A 260 2.77 8.58 2.15
CA ILE A 260 2.30 9.11 3.43
C ILE A 260 3.26 10.21 3.91
N ILE A 261 2.77 11.45 4.00
CA ILE A 261 3.60 12.63 4.27
C ILE A 261 3.06 13.38 5.49
N ARG A 262 3.88 13.57 6.52
CA ARG A 262 3.49 14.30 7.74
C ARG A 262 4.01 15.72 7.75
N GLU A 263 3.12 16.66 8.05
CA GLU A 263 3.39 18.10 8.15
C GLU A 263 4.29 18.63 7.03
N PRO A 264 3.96 18.40 5.74
CA PRO A 264 4.81 18.81 4.62
C PRO A 264 5.09 20.32 4.58
N GLU A 265 4.25 21.14 5.23
CA GLU A 265 4.38 22.59 5.39
C GLU A 265 5.48 23.04 6.37
N LYS A 266 5.96 22.15 7.24
CA LYS A 266 6.67 22.55 8.46
C LYS A 266 7.95 23.31 8.13
N GLY A 267 8.03 24.56 8.58
CA GLY A 267 9.17 25.44 8.34
C GLY A 267 9.17 26.15 6.98
N LEU A 268 8.09 26.07 6.20
CA LEU A 268 7.99 26.67 4.88
C LEU A 268 7.20 27.99 4.87
N SER A 269 7.56 28.89 3.96
CA SER A 269 6.78 30.09 3.64
C SER A 269 5.43 29.73 3.02
N ILE A 270 4.48 30.67 3.06
CA ILE A 270 3.14 30.48 2.45
C ILE A 270 3.25 30.09 0.97
N ASP A 271 4.11 30.76 0.20
CA ASP A 271 4.34 30.45 -1.22
C ASP A 271 4.81 29.01 -1.43
N ASN A 272 5.68 28.51 -0.56
CA ASN A 272 6.18 27.14 -0.63
C ASN A 272 5.12 26.13 -0.17
N GLN A 273 4.24 26.49 0.77
CA GLN A 273 3.10 25.65 1.14
C GLN A 273 2.11 25.51 -0.01
N ILE A 274 1.83 26.60 -0.74
CA ILE A 274 1.02 26.57 -1.98
C ILE A 274 1.70 25.70 -3.05
N PHE A 275 3.02 25.83 -3.23
CA PHE A 275 3.77 24.97 -4.14
C PHE A 275 3.64 23.49 -3.79
N ILE A 276 3.75 23.14 -2.50
CA ILE A 276 3.55 21.77 -2.02
C ILE A 276 2.13 21.27 -2.27
N GLY A 277 1.11 22.11 -2.06
CA GLY A 277 -0.27 21.77 -2.38
C GLY A 277 -0.42 21.36 -3.85
N ASN A 278 0.10 22.18 -4.76
CA ASN A 278 0.13 21.87 -6.20
C ASN A 278 0.90 20.57 -6.52
N PHE A 279 2.04 20.37 -5.86
CA PHE A 279 2.83 19.15 -6.03
C PHE A 279 2.07 17.89 -5.60
N ILE A 280 1.39 17.92 -4.45
CA ILE A 280 0.52 16.83 -3.99
C ILE A 280 -0.60 16.57 -5.00
N GLY A 281 -1.24 17.64 -5.49
CA GLY A 281 -2.25 17.52 -6.54
C GLY A 281 -1.70 16.80 -7.77
N ASN A 282 -0.52 17.18 -8.24
CA ASN A 282 0.14 16.53 -9.38
C ASN A 282 0.41 15.04 -9.14
N LEU A 283 0.89 14.65 -7.95
CA LEU A 283 1.09 13.24 -7.59
C LEU A 283 -0.22 12.44 -7.72
N VAL A 284 -1.32 12.93 -7.15
CA VAL A 284 -2.62 12.26 -7.21
C VAL A 284 -3.10 12.08 -8.66
N ASN A 285 -2.85 13.05 -9.53
CA ASN A 285 -3.21 12.95 -10.96
C ASN A 285 -2.37 11.96 -11.74
N GLN A 286 -1.11 11.79 -11.34
CA GLN A 286 -0.23 10.74 -11.88
C GLN A 286 -0.61 9.34 -11.35
N GLY A 287 -1.66 9.24 -10.54
CA GLY A 287 -2.22 8.00 -10.06
C GLY A 287 -1.61 7.52 -8.74
N PHE A 288 -0.82 8.35 -8.05
CA PHE A 288 -0.39 8.05 -6.68
C PHE A 288 -1.56 8.16 -5.71
N LYS A 289 -1.55 7.29 -4.70
CA LYS A 289 -2.32 7.52 -3.49
C LYS A 289 -1.49 8.39 -2.55
N VAL A 290 -2.08 9.42 -1.98
CA VAL A 290 -1.38 10.34 -1.07
C VAL A 290 -2.18 10.48 0.23
N VAL A 291 -1.52 10.28 1.36
CA VAL A 291 -2.06 10.52 2.70
C VAL A 291 -1.22 11.61 3.33
N ILE A 292 -1.83 12.74 3.67
CA ILE A 292 -1.10 13.84 4.30
C ILE A 292 -1.71 14.22 5.64
N SER A 293 -0.86 14.51 6.62
CA SER A 293 -1.26 15.19 7.86
C SER A 293 -0.77 16.62 7.83
N THR A 294 -1.63 17.57 8.20
CA THR A 294 -1.30 19.00 8.11
C THR A 294 -2.11 19.81 9.12
N ASN A 295 -1.53 20.91 9.60
CA ASN A 295 -2.21 21.98 10.32
C ASN A 295 -2.20 23.31 9.52
N SER A 296 -1.64 23.31 8.31
CA SER A 296 -1.56 24.47 7.44
C SER A 296 -2.88 24.80 6.77
N VAL A 297 -3.50 25.90 7.18
CA VAL A 297 -4.66 26.47 6.48
C VAL A 297 -4.31 26.82 5.01
N PRO A 298 -3.18 27.48 4.68
CA PRO A 298 -2.83 27.77 3.28
C PRO A 298 -2.73 26.52 2.39
N LEU A 299 -2.12 25.44 2.88
CA LEU A 299 -2.02 24.17 2.14
C LEU A 299 -3.41 23.58 1.88
N VAL A 300 -4.26 23.55 2.91
CA VAL A 300 -5.61 22.98 2.82
C VAL A 300 -6.49 23.78 1.86
N GLU A 301 -6.43 25.11 1.92
CA GLU A 301 -7.18 25.98 1.00
C GLU A 301 -6.69 25.84 -0.45
N GLU A 302 -5.38 25.67 -0.67
CA GLU A 302 -4.86 25.40 -2.01
C GLU A 302 -5.35 24.06 -2.57
N ILE A 303 -5.33 23.00 -1.75
CA ILE A 303 -5.89 21.70 -2.12
C ILE A 303 -7.38 21.83 -2.44
N ARG A 304 -8.13 22.50 -1.57
CA ARG A 304 -9.56 22.76 -1.77
C ARG A 304 -9.84 23.51 -3.07
N ARG A 305 -9.06 24.55 -3.38
CA ARG A 305 -9.18 25.32 -4.63
C ARG A 305 -9.05 24.45 -5.86
N MET A 306 -8.12 23.49 -5.86
CA MET A 306 -7.97 22.54 -6.96
C MET A 306 -9.20 21.63 -7.13
N ILE A 307 -9.85 21.24 -6.03
CA ILE A 307 -11.08 20.44 -6.03
C ILE A 307 -12.26 21.24 -6.59
N ASP A 308 -12.43 22.48 -6.13
CA ASP A 308 -13.56 23.34 -6.52
C ASP A 308 -13.47 23.77 -7.99
N PHE A 309 -12.25 23.95 -8.52
CA PHE A 309 -12.03 24.30 -9.93
C PHE A 309 -12.53 23.22 -10.90
N GLU A 310 -12.45 21.95 -10.54
CA GLU A 310 -12.92 20.85 -11.38
C GLU A 310 -14.45 20.76 -11.47
N GLN A 311 -15.17 21.19 -10.42
CA GLN A 311 -16.64 21.04 -10.36
C GLN A 311 -17.39 22.14 -11.15
N ASN A 312 -16.69 23.04 -11.85
CA ASN A 312 -17.27 24.24 -12.48
C ASN A 312 -17.12 24.25 -14.03
N PRO A 313 -18.16 23.90 -14.82
CA PRO A 313 -18.06 23.72 -16.27
C PRO A 313 -17.90 25.01 -17.10
N ILE A 314 -18.02 26.20 -16.48
CA ILE A 314 -17.87 27.49 -17.19
C ILE A 314 -16.39 27.89 -17.33
N LEU A 315 -15.51 27.41 -16.45
CA LEU A 315 -14.08 27.71 -16.45
C LEU A 315 -13.23 26.70 -17.25
N SER A 316 -13.83 25.61 -17.74
CA SER A 316 -13.14 24.48 -18.39
C SER A 316 -12.88 24.65 -19.90
N SER A 317 -12.98 25.87 -20.45
CA SER A 317 -12.85 26.13 -21.89
C SER A 317 -11.50 26.68 -22.34
N ALA A 318 -10.50 26.74 -21.46
CA ALA A 318 -9.11 26.91 -21.85
C ALA A 318 -8.44 25.53 -22.00
N ASN A 319 -7.41 25.41 -22.85
CA ASN A 319 -6.55 24.23 -22.99
C ASN A 319 -5.80 23.91 -21.67
N SER A 320 -6.53 23.44 -20.66
CA SER A 320 -6.06 23.16 -19.31
C SER A 320 -6.36 21.71 -18.97
N ILE A 321 -5.31 21.02 -18.52
CA ILE A 321 -5.30 19.64 -18.04
C ILE A 321 -6.55 19.40 -17.20
N SER A 322 -7.44 18.55 -17.69
CA SER A 322 -8.66 18.12 -17.01
C SER A 322 -8.25 17.27 -15.80
N LEU A 323 -8.21 17.90 -14.63
CA LEU A 323 -7.81 17.27 -13.38
C LEU A 323 -9.04 16.56 -12.77
N PHE A 324 -9.14 15.24 -12.94
CA PHE A 324 -10.19 14.39 -12.35
C PHE A 324 -9.94 14.18 -10.83
N PHE A 325 -10.49 15.02 -9.94
CA PHE A 325 -10.30 15.03 -8.47
C PHE A 325 -11.56 14.77 -7.62
N SER A 326 -12.77 15.11 -8.07
CA SER A 326 -13.96 15.24 -7.19
C SER A 326 -14.45 13.93 -6.57
N ARG A 327 -14.10 12.78 -7.15
CA ARG A 327 -14.48 11.43 -6.65
C ARG A 327 -13.39 10.74 -5.82
N LYS A 328 -12.20 11.35 -5.72
CA LYS A 328 -10.96 10.72 -5.24
C LYS A 328 -10.52 11.15 -3.84
N ILE A 329 -11.30 11.95 -3.14
CA ILE A 329 -10.88 12.63 -1.91
C ILE A 329 -11.80 12.29 -0.76
N GLU A 330 -11.21 12.09 0.41
CA GLU A 330 -11.92 12.02 1.69
C GLU A 330 -11.29 12.98 2.68
N TRP A 331 -12.16 13.76 3.30
CA TRP A 331 -11.85 14.55 4.47
C TRP A 331 -12.00 13.64 5.69
N GLY A 332 -10.96 13.51 6.52
CA GLY A 332 -11.09 12.76 7.77
C GLY A 332 -12.27 13.31 8.59
N ARG A 333 -13.32 12.51 8.76
CA ARG A 333 -14.49 12.88 9.56
C ARG A 333 -14.26 12.39 10.98
N PHE A 334 -14.23 13.32 11.94
CA PHE A 334 -14.14 13.02 13.37
C PHE A 334 -15.37 13.56 14.07
N SER A 335 -15.83 12.85 15.10
CA SER A 335 -16.88 13.32 16.00
C SER A 335 -16.30 13.45 17.40
N ASP A 336 -16.23 14.68 17.89
CA ASP A 336 -15.97 14.99 19.28
C ASP A 336 -17.29 14.86 20.05
N ASN A 337 -17.59 13.66 20.54
CA ASN A 337 -18.58 13.50 21.61
C ASN A 337 -17.89 12.96 22.84
#